data_AF-A0A923QAG2-F1
#
_entry.id   AF-A0A923QAG2-F1
#
_cell.length_a   1.000
_cell.length_b   1.000
_cell.length_c   1.000
_cell.angle_alpha   90.00
_cell.angle_beta   90.00
_cell.angle_gamma   90.00
#
_symmetry.space_group_name_H-M   'P 1'
#
loop_
_entity.id
_entity.type
_entity.pdbx_description
1 polymer ?
#
loop_
_entity_poly.entity_id
_entity_poly.type
_entity_poly.pdbx_seq_one_letter_code
_entity_poly.pdbx_strand_id
1 'polypeptide(L)'
;QMELVNKFDNALAGVTGDGGSTGVVVNSGNRQTTGHYWVMQACPDEKAHSHEPTGDQHDKTQLNIGDEAPEGVDALAGRILAMFGPTRGFVAPAYVPGPHCNTRGLTALGKHLITAMVDKGMIVDPDHMSAAAQRSALDLLQTTVAPRERARAAKAKQPARRPALISSHSWGNDVIYQRIYALDGVVAPRTANATTFSDSWAQHKAWAAANAPKGYDFGLGYGADTNGLGGQPGPRSKPRTKLAYPQAGWRAPIGGVTLRQQRSGLKSFDINRDGVAQYGMFADWYQELQLAADEKHAAQGGGKAILADMLNGAETYLSMWERGVYGANDCVRDGSMPQLEDLHAALGLNVEGFLTAIGQPSSRDGSAYRYCAQGKDGEPTVVDVQFDTAGTASGVRPAVDASVHAAGVTAPAIVGPATGG
;
A
#
# COMPACT_ATOMS: atom_id res chain seq x y z
N GLN A 1 7.17 0.40 -9.29
CA GLN A 1 6.84 1.16 -8.07
C GLN A 1 7.97 2.12 -7.78
N MET A 2 7.68 3.30 -7.22
CA MET A 2 8.72 4.21 -6.74
C MET A 2 8.19 5.00 -5.55
N GLU A 3 8.96 4.96 -4.45
CA GLU A 3 8.90 5.94 -3.37
C GLU A 3 9.66 7.20 -3.82
N LEU A 4 9.03 8.36 -3.73
CA LEU A 4 9.61 9.61 -4.25
C LEU A 4 10.68 10.20 -3.33
N VAL A 5 10.57 9.92 -2.05
CA VAL A 5 11.51 10.32 -1.00
C VAL A 5 11.69 9.14 -0.07
N ASN A 6 12.83 9.04 0.60
CA ASN A 6 13.03 8.09 1.68
C ASN A 6 13.98 8.73 2.68
N LYS A 7 13.46 9.04 3.86
CA LYS A 7 14.17 9.66 4.99
C LYS A 7 14.77 11.06 4.77
N PHE A 8 15.15 11.47 3.57
CA PHE A 8 15.69 12.81 3.30
C PHE A 8 14.78 13.62 2.38
N ASP A 9 14.74 14.93 2.62
CA ASP A 9 14.18 15.88 1.67
C ASP A 9 14.94 15.80 0.34
N ASN A 10 14.26 15.96 -0.79
CA ASN A 10 14.91 16.07 -2.09
C ASN A 10 14.19 17.10 -2.98
N ALA A 11 14.56 17.17 -4.26
CA ALA A 11 13.96 18.12 -5.20
C ALA A 11 12.48 17.84 -5.53
N LEU A 12 11.99 16.64 -5.20
CA LEU A 12 10.63 16.17 -5.52
C LEU A 12 9.65 16.51 -4.40
N ALA A 13 10.02 16.28 -3.15
CA ALA A 13 9.19 16.55 -1.99
C ALA A 13 10.00 16.67 -0.70
N GLY A 14 9.37 17.21 0.34
CA GLY A 14 9.83 17.03 1.71
C GLY A 14 9.45 15.66 2.28
N VAL A 15 10.14 15.26 3.33
CA VAL A 15 9.94 13.98 4.03
C VAL A 15 9.11 14.15 5.29
N THR A 16 8.39 13.10 5.70
CA THR A 16 7.72 13.01 7.02
C THR A 16 8.69 12.92 8.19
N GLY A 17 9.94 12.52 7.90
CA GLY A 17 11.00 12.35 8.87
C GLY A 17 10.83 11.12 9.75
N ASP A 18 11.81 10.91 10.62
CA ASP A 18 11.78 9.90 11.67
C ASP A 18 11.54 10.59 13.01
N GLY A 19 10.83 9.93 13.93
CA GLY A 19 10.63 10.44 15.29
C GLY A 19 11.74 10.00 16.26
N GLY A 20 11.70 10.56 17.47
CA GLY A 20 12.59 10.14 18.56
C GLY A 20 14.07 10.31 18.25
N SER A 21 14.92 9.45 18.85
CA SER A 21 16.37 9.50 18.66
C SER A 21 16.82 9.17 17.23
N THR A 22 16.08 8.30 16.53
CA THR A 22 16.28 8.04 15.10
C THR A 22 16.11 9.32 14.27
N GLY A 23 15.10 10.14 14.59
CA GLY A 23 14.89 11.45 13.97
C GLY A 23 16.10 12.36 14.02
N VAL A 24 16.74 12.48 15.19
CA VAL A 24 17.95 13.31 15.37
C VAL A 24 19.10 12.85 14.46
N VAL A 25 19.31 11.54 14.38
CA VAL A 25 20.34 10.93 13.54
C VAL A 25 20.05 11.14 12.05
N VAL A 26 18.83 10.82 11.62
CA VAL A 26 18.44 10.89 10.22
C VAL A 26 18.41 12.35 9.74
N ASN A 27 17.92 13.28 10.54
CA ASN A 27 17.92 14.71 10.22
C ASN A 27 19.34 15.29 10.11
N SER A 28 20.30 14.77 10.88
CA SER A 28 21.71 15.11 10.70
C SER A 28 22.25 14.61 9.36
N GLY A 29 21.88 13.40 8.95
CA GLY A 29 22.17 12.87 7.61
C GLY A 29 21.51 13.68 6.48
N ASN A 30 20.27 14.13 6.70
CA ASN A 30 19.57 15.06 5.81
C ASN A 30 20.40 16.31 5.61
N ARG A 31 20.84 16.97 6.70
CA ARG A 31 21.67 18.19 6.64
C ARG A 31 22.95 18.02 5.84
N GLN A 32 23.63 16.88 6.00
CA GLN A 32 24.86 16.59 5.26
C GLN A 32 24.60 16.40 3.77
N THR A 33 23.47 15.78 3.41
CA THR A 33 23.14 15.44 2.02
C THR A 33 22.50 16.61 1.26
N THR A 34 21.58 17.34 1.91
CA THR A 34 20.69 18.32 1.29
C THR A 34 21.13 19.76 1.51
N GLY A 35 22.03 20.00 2.46
CA GLY A 35 22.43 21.35 2.82
C GLY A 35 21.58 22.01 3.91
N HIS A 36 20.54 21.34 4.44
CA HIS A 36 19.68 21.90 5.50
C HIS A 36 19.08 20.81 6.41
N TYR A 37 18.69 21.17 7.64
CA TYR A 37 17.85 20.30 8.47
C TYR A 37 16.40 20.30 7.95
N TRP A 38 15.57 19.35 8.39
CA TRP A 38 14.13 19.39 8.14
C TRP A 38 13.54 20.68 8.70
N VAL A 39 12.63 21.30 7.94
CA VAL A 39 11.97 22.56 8.33
C VAL A 39 10.57 22.22 8.80
N MET A 40 10.44 21.92 10.09
CA MET A 40 9.19 21.58 10.73
C MET A 40 8.53 22.81 11.35
N GLN A 41 7.21 22.91 11.20
CA GLN A 41 6.35 23.86 11.90
C GLN A 41 5.31 23.10 12.73
N ALA A 42 4.64 23.77 13.67
CA ALA A 42 3.44 23.22 14.26
C ALA A 42 2.39 22.99 13.16
N CYS A 43 1.76 21.82 13.14
CA CYS A 43 0.66 21.58 12.21
C CYS A 43 -0.51 22.52 12.52
N PRO A 44 -1.27 22.96 11.50
CA PRO A 44 -2.49 23.71 11.74
C PRO A 44 -3.50 22.86 12.52
N ASP A 45 -4.31 23.51 13.37
CA ASP A 45 -5.44 22.87 14.05
C ASP A 45 -6.54 22.55 13.02
N GLU A 46 -6.40 21.44 12.29
CA GLU A 46 -7.41 20.96 11.35
C GLU A 46 -8.40 20.04 12.11
N LYS A 47 -9.62 20.53 12.36
CA LYS A 47 -10.72 19.67 12.80
C LYS A 47 -11.29 18.94 11.58
N ALA A 48 -11.26 17.61 11.59
CA ALA A 48 -11.92 16.81 10.56
C ALA A 48 -13.41 17.19 10.45
N HIS A 49 -13.89 17.46 9.24
CA HIS A 49 -15.32 17.55 8.98
C HIS A 49 -15.96 16.15 9.07
N SER A 50 -17.27 16.05 9.34
CA SER A 50 -17.98 14.79 9.63
C SER A 50 -17.93 13.72 8.53
N HIS A 51 -17.38 14.03 7.36
CA HIS A 51 -17.27 13.16 6.19
C HIS A 51 -15.83 12.98 5.68
N GLU A 52 -14.83 13.52 6.37
CA GLU A 52 -13.42 13.36 6.01
C GLU A 52 -12.77 12.22 6.80
N PRO A 53 -11.74 11.55 6.23
CA PRO A 53 -10.96 10.58 6.97
C PRO A 53 -10.42 11.18 8.27
N THR A 54 -10.57 10.43 9.36
CA THR A 54 -10.13 10.86 10.70
C THR A 54 -8.83 10.15 11.09
N GLY A 55 -8.02 10.80 11.92
CA GLY A 55 -6.73 10.27 12.39
C GLY A 55 -5.60 11.30 12.26
N ASP A 56 -4.38 10.88 12.56
CA ASP A 56 -3.21 11.76 12.51
C ASP A 56 -2.97 12.28 11.09
N GLN A 57 -2.75 13.60 10.96
CA GLN A 57 -2.41 14.29 9.71
C GLN A 57 -1.12 15.09 9.82
N HIS A 58 -0.14 14.55 10.53
CA HIS A 58 1.12 15.23 10.80
C HIS A 58 2.31 14.36 10.48
N ASP A 59 3.46 15.01 10.35
CA ASP A 59 4.75 14.37 10.23
C ASP A 59 5.26 13.89 11.59
N LYS A 60 6.36 13.14 11.62
CA LYS A 60 6.89 12.65 12.89
C LYS A 60 7.42 13.81 13.73
N THR A 61 7.02 13.87 14.99
CA THR A 61 7.51 14.88 15.92
C THR A 61 9.03 14.74 16.10
N GLN A 62 9.71 15.89 16.07
CA GLN A 62 11.17 15.99 16.10
C GLN A 62 11.62 16.39 17.50
N LEU A 63 12.74 15.83 17.94
CA LEU A 63 13.38 16.21 19.19
C LEU A 63 14.41 17.31 18.95
N ASN A 64 14.55 18.22 19.90
CA ASN A 64 15.64 19.19 19.96
C ASN A 64 16.91 18.56 20.53
N ILE A 65 18.07 19.10 20.14
CA ILE A 65 19.36 18.73 20.73
C ILE A 65 19.36 19.27 22.17
N GLY A 66 19.04 18.40 23.12
CA GLY A 66 18.91 18.73 24.55
C GLY A 66 17.62 18.21 25.20
N ASP A 67 16.63 17.78 24.41
CA ASP A 67 15.46 17.09 24.96
C ASP A 67 15.86 15.74 25.56
N GLU A 68 15.25 15.35 26.68
CA GLU A 68 15.44 14.01 27.24
C GLU A 68 14.99 12.97 26.22
N ALA A 69 15.92 12.15 25.74
CA ALA A 69 15.60 11.06 24.84
C ALA A 69 14.71 10.04 25.60
N PRO A 70 13.57 9.62 25.05
CA PRO A 70 12.78 8.55 25.64
C PRO A 70 13.63 7.29 25.84
N GLU A 71 13.44 6.59 26.95
CA GLU A 71 14.19 5.36 27.28
C GLU A 71 14.10 4.33 26.14
N GLY A 72 15.24 3.84 25.67
CA GLY A 72 15.31 2.85 24.58
C GLY A 72 16.13 3.28 23.36
N VAL A 73 17.29 3.93 23.60
CA VAL A 73 18.25 4.25 22.53
C VAL A 73 18.74 2.94 21.89
N ASP A 74 18.39 2.72 20.63
CA ASP A 74 18.97 1.63 19.86
C ASP A 74 20.48 1.84 19.78
N ALA A 75 21.27 0.79 20.04
CA ALA A 75 22.72 0.84 20.07
C ALA A 75 23.31 1.34 18.74
N LEU A 76 22.55 1.22 17.66
CA LEU A 76 22.87 1.78 16.35
C LEU A 76 22.77 3.31 16.31
N ALA A 77 21.73 3.91 16.89
CA ALA A 77 21.57 5.36 16.96
C ALA A 77 22.72 6.02 17.75
N GLY A 78 23.13 5.39 18.87
CA GLY A 78 24.29 5.86 19.66
C GLY A 78 25.62 5.78 18.90
N ARG A 79 25.82 4.74 18.08
CA ARG A 79 27.03 4.59 17.23
C ARG A 79 27.06 5.57 16.07
N ILE A 80 25.90 5.85 15.46
CA ILE A 80 25.79 6.82 14.37
C ILE A 80 26.01 8.25 14.90
N LEU A 81 25.44 8.59 16.07
CA LEU A 81 25.68 9.87 16.72
C LEU A 81 27.17 10.07 17.06
N ALA A 82 27.87 9.01 17.50
CA ALA A 82 29.31 9.05 17.74
C ALA A 82 30.15 9.22 16.46
N MET A 83 29.66 8.72 15.32
CA MET A 83 30.34 8.83 14.02
C MET A 83 30.18 10.23 13.39
N PHE A 84 29.04 10.90 13.61
CA PHE A 84 28.73 12.22 13.04
C PHE A 84 28.84 13.40 14.02
N GLY A 85 29.05 13.10 15.31
CA GLY A 85 29.15 14.05 16.41
C GLY A 85 30.23 15.14 16.30
N PRO A 86 31.34 14.99 15.54
CA PRO A 86 32.32 16.06 15.39
C PRO A 86 32.21 16.78 14.03
N THR A 87 31.01 17.14 13.57
CA THR A 87 30.89 18.14 12.48
C THR A 87 30.92 19.54 13.08
N ARG A 88 32.15 20.07 13.20
CA ARG A 88 32.47 21.42 13.69
C ARG A 88 31.70 22.49 12.89
N GLY A 89 30.85 23.27 13.57
CA GLY A 89 30.41 24.60 13.10
C GLY A 89 28.93 24.77 12.71
N PHE A 90 28.05 23.79 12.92
CA PHE A 90 26.63 23.93 12.58
C PHE A 90 25.74 24.15 13.82
N VAL A 91 24.80 25.09 13.71
CA VAL A 91 23.78 25.34 14.74
C VAL A 91 22.69 24.26 14.62
N ALA A 92 22.43 23.56 15.72
CA ALA A 92 21.36 22.59 15.84
C ALA A 92 19.99 23.22 15.51
N PRO A 93 19.07 22.51 14.82
CA PRO A 93 17.72 23.01 14.62
C PRO A 93 16.99 23.08 15.97
N ALA A 94 16.17 24.12 16.13
CA ALA A 94 15.23 24.26 17.24
C ALA A 94 13.81 24.17 16.69
N TYR A 95 13.09 23.13 17.11
CA TYR A 95 11.71 22.84 16.78
C TYR A 95 10.79 23.30 17.91
N VAL A 96 9.63 23.83 17.51
CA VAL A 96 8.52 24.15 18.42
C VAL A 96 7.90 22.87 19.00
N PRO A 97 6.99 22.95 19.98
CA PRO A 97 6.20 21.78 20.37
C PRO A 97 5.38 21.25 19.19
N GLY A 98 5.32 19.92 19.05
CA GLY A 98 4.51 19.25 18.03
C GLY A 98 3.00 19.33 18.29
N PRO A 99 2.16 18.74 17.41
CA PRO A 99 2.53 17.92 16.25
C PRO A 99 3.23 18.72 15.14
N HIS A 100 4.15 18.08 14.41
CA HIS A 100 4.96 18.73 13.39
C HIS A 100 4.48 18.46 11.98
N CYS A 101 4.58 19.49 11.14
CA CYS A 101 4.37 19.40 9.70
C CYS A 101 5.62 19.95 9.01
N ASN A 102 6.19 19.19 8.08
CA ASN A 102 7.27 19.66 7.24
C ASN A 102 6.71 20.69 6.25
N THR A 103 7.31 21.88 6.27
CA THR A 103 6.93 22.98 5.38
C THR A 103 7.21 22.68 3.90
N ARG A 104 8.07 21.71 3.62
CA ARG A 104 8.35 21.24 2.26
C ARG A 104 7.30 20.21 1.83
N GLY A 105 6.35 20.68 1.03
CA GLY A 105 5.36 19.83 0.36
C GLY A 105 5.87 19.21 -0.96
N LEU A 106 4.93 18.75 -1.78
CA LEU A 106 5.21 18.22 -3.12
C LEU A 106 5.58 19.36 -4.08
N THR A 107 6.75 19.31 -4.71
CA THR A 107 7.22 20.35 -5.63
C THR A 107 6.61 20.20 -7.02
N ALA A 108 6.78 21.21 -7.89
CA ALA A 108 6.39 21.10 -9.29
C ALA A 108 7.10 19.94 -10.02
N LEU A 109 8.37 19.67 -9.70
CA LEU A 109 9.12 18.54 -10.24
C LEU A 109 8.54 17.20 -9.73
N GLY A 110 8.17 17.12 -8.45
CA GLY A 110 7.48 15.95 -7.90
C GLY A 110 6.15 15.69 -8.60
N LYS A 111 5.31 16.73 -8.82
CA LYS A 111 4.06 16.61 -9.58
C LYS A 111 4.30 16.12 -11.01
N HIS A 112 5.35 16.63 -11.67
CA HIS A 112 5.74 16.19 -13.01
C HIS A 112 6.14 14.71 -13.01
N LEU A 113 6.96 14.29 -12.05
CA LEU A 113 7.37 12.89 -11.92
C LEU A 113 6.19 11.96 -11.69
N ILE A 114 5.29 12.26 -10.76
CA ILE A 114 4.07 11.45 -10.50
C ILE A 114 3.25 11.30 -11.79
N THR A 115 3.08 12.40 -12.52
CA THR A 115 2.35 12.36 -13.81
C THR A 115 3.05 11.44 -14.81
N ALA A 116 4.37 11.56 -14.95
CA ALA A 116 5.17 10.73 -15.86
C ALA A 116 5.21 9.25 -15.44
N MET A 117 5.15 8.97 -14.13
CA MET A 117 5.06 7.61 -13.59
C MET A 117 3.76 6.95 -14.04
N VAL A 118 2.61 7.62 -13.89
CA VAL A 118 1.31 7.09 -14.34
C VAL A 118 1.29 6.93 -15.87
N ASP A 119 1.87 7.89 -16.62
CA ASP A 119 2.04 7.77 -18.08
C ASP A 119 2.81 6.52 -18.51
N LYS A 120 3.67 5.99 -17.62
CA LYS A 120 4.50 4.79 -17.84
C LYS A 120 3.94 3.53 -17.15
N GLY A 121 2.80 3.61 -16.48
CA GLY A 121 2.21 2.49 -15.74
C GLY A 121 3.02 2.11 -14.49
N MET A 122 3.76 3.05 -13.93
CA MET A 122 4.50 2.85 -12.68
C MET A 122 3.59 3.09 -11.47
N ILE A 123 3.71 2.22 -10.46
CA ILE A 123 3.04 2.38 -9.16
C ILE A 123 3.65 3.56 -8.39
N VAL A 124 2.80 4.46 -7.89
CA VAL A 124 3.14 5.59 -7.03
C VAL A 124 3.08 5.16 -5.57
N ASP A 125 4.13 5.45 -4.81
CA ASP A 125 4.21 5.18 -3.39
C ASP A 125 4.45 6.49 -2.61
N PRO A 126 3.45 6.97 -1.83
CA PRO A 126 3.55 8.22 -1.10
C PRO A 126 4.21 8.04 0.28
N ASP A 127 4.63 6.82 0.65
CA ASP A 127 5.36 6.62 1.91
C ASP A 127 6.58 7.55 1.96
N HIS A 128 6.94 7.94 3.18
CA HIS A 128 8.01 8.88 3.53
C HIS A 128 7.80 10.32 3.10
N MET A 129 6.92 10.62 2.14
CA MET A 129 6.59 12.01 1.81
C MET A 129 6.00 12.75 3.02
N SER A 130 6.27 14.04 3.15
CA SER A 130 5.63 14.85 4.21
C SER A 130 4.11 14.80 4.09
N ALA A 131 3.39 14.99 5.20
CA ALA A 131 1.93 14.98 5.23
C ALA A 131 1.33 15.93 4.18
N ALA A 132 1.91 17.12 4.01
CA ALA A 132 1.53 18.07 2.96
C ALA A 132 1.78 17.54 1.54
N ALA A 133 2.91 16.85 1.32
CA ALA A 133 3.25 16.26 0.04
C ALA A 133 2.37 15.05 -0.29
N GLN A 134 2.07 14.18 0.69
CA GLN A 134 1.16 13.04 0.53
C GLN A 134 -0.23 13.52 0.13
N ARG A 135 -0.79 14.51 0.84
CA ARG A 135 -2.08 15.12 0.48
C ARG A 135 -2.07 15.66 -0.96
N SER A 136 -1.05 16.44 -1.30
CA SER A 136 -0.90 17.02 -2.65
C SER A 136 -0.74 15.95 -3.75
N ALA A 137 -0.07 14.84 -3.47
CA ALA A 137 0.13 13.74 -4.41
C ALA A 137 -1.19 13.04 -4.72
N LEU A 138 -1.96 12.67 -3.69
CA LEU A 138 -3.25 12.01 -3.87
C LEU A 138 -4.27 12.96 -4.51
N ASP A 139 -4.26 14.26 -4.17
CA ASP A 139 -5.08 15.28 -4.85
C ASP A 139 -4.74 15.37 -6.33
N LEU A 140 -3.45 15.39 -6.69
CA LEU A 140 -3.01 15.40 -8.08
C LEU A 140 -3.49 14.16 -8.84
N LEU A 141 -3.36 12.98 -8.24
CA LEU A 141 -3.80 11.71 -8.84
C LEU A 141 -5.31 11.71 -9.10
N GLN A 142 -6.09 12.13 -8.11
CA GLN A 142 -7.55 12.12 -8.15
C GLN A 142 -8.13 13.18 -9.09
N THR A 143 -7.66 14.42 -9.00
CA THR A 143 -8.31 15.58 -9.64
C THR A 143 -7.76 15.90 -11.02
N THR A 144 -6.54 15.46 -11.32
CA THR A 144 -5.84 15.83 -12.56
C THR A 144 -5.44 14.61 -13.38
N VAL A 145 -4.68 13.68 -12.79
CA VAL A 145 -4.08 12.58 -13.55
C VAL A 145 -5.13 11.55 -13.99
N ALA A 146 -6.00 11.10 -13.08
CA ALA A 146 -7.03 10.11 -13.43
C ALA A 146 -8.02 10.63 -14.50
N PRO A 147 -8.58 11.86 -14.42
CA PRO A 147 -9.40 12.41 -15.50
C PRO A 147 -8.65 12.52 -16.83
N ARG A 148 -7.37 12.90 -16.80
CA ARG A 148 -6.52 12.98 -18.00
C ARG A 148 -6.34 11.62 -18.67
N GLU A 149 -6.02 10.57 -17.90
CA GLU A 149 -5.85 9.23 -18.45
C GLU A 149 -7.16 8.68 -19.04
N ARG A 150 -8.31 8.95 -18.40
CA ARG A 150 -9.63 8.59 -18.96
C ARG A 150 -9.89 9.26 -20.29
N ALA A 151 -9.65 10.58 -20.38
CA ALA A 151 -9.86 11.32 -21.63
C ALA A 151 -8.94 10.83 -22.76
N ARG A 152 -7.67 10.53 -22.42
CA ARG A 152 -6.70 9.96 -23.36
C ARG A 152 -7.15 8.58 -23.86
N ALA A 153 -7.55 7.70 -22.95
CA ALA A 153 -8.00 6.35 -23.25
C ALA A 153 -9.27 6.33 -24.11
N ALA A 154 -10.25 7.18 -23.80
CA ALA A 154 -11.47 7.34 -24.60
C ALA A 154 -11.16 7.77 -26.04
N LYS A 155 -10.24 8.74 -26.24
CA LYS A 155 -9.81 9.16 -27.57
C LYS A 155 -9.07 8.05 -28.34
N ALA A 156 -8.30 7.23 -27.63
CA ALA A 156 -7.54 6.12 -28.20
C ALA A 156 -8.37 4.84 -28.39
N LYS A 157 -9.60 4.78 -27.84
CA LYS A 157 -10.41 3.55 -27.72
C LYS A 157 -9.62 2.42 -27.06
N GLN A 158 -8.98 2.74 -25.94
CA GLN A 158 -8.17 1.82 -25.15
C GLN A 158 -8.68 1.77 -23.71
N PRO A 159 -8.35 0.71 -22.95
CA PRO A 159 -8.62 0.68 -21.52
C PRO A 159 -7.95 1.85 -20.79
N ALA A 160 -8.66 2.46 -19.86
CA ALA A 160 -8.16 3.62 -19.13
C ALA A 160 -7.20 3.21 -18.03
N ARG A 161 -5.94 3.66 -18.11
CA ARG A 161 -5.01 3.56 -16.99
C ARG A 161 -5.57 4.29 -15.78
N ARG A 162 -5.54 3.61 -14.64
CA ARG A 162 -5.85 4.23 -13.35
C ARG A 162 -4.55 4.39 -12.57
N PRO A 163 -4.34 5.51 -11.86
CA PRO A 163 -3.19 5.64 -10.99
C PRO A 163 -3.08 4.46 -10.03
N ALA A 164 -2.00 3.69 -10.16
CA ALA A 164 -1.66 2.61 -9.26
C ALA A 164 -1.00 3.19 -8.01
N LEU A 165 -1.65 3.05 -6.85
CA LEU A 165 -1.26 3.67 -5.60
C LEU A 165 -1.04 2.60 -4.52
N ILE A 166 0.10 2.67 -3.85
CA ILE A 166 0.43 1.76 -2.75
C ILE A 166 1.08 2.52 -1.59
N SER A 167 0.82 2.12 -0.34
CA SER A 167 1.77 2.37 0.76
C SER A 167 2.49 1.05 1.05
N SER A 168 3.81 1.02 0.92
CA SER A 168 4.56 -0.23 0.95
C SER A 168 5.06 -0.67 2.32
N HIS A 169 5.23 0.25 3.29
CA HIS A 169 5.65 -0.09 4.66
C HIS A 169 5.34 0.99 5.71
N SER A 170 4.14 1.57 5.68
CA SER A 170 3.59 2.38 6.78
C SER A 170 4.38 3.65 7.15
N TRP A 171 4.98 4.34 6.17
CA TRP A 171 5.61 5.65 6.41
C TRP A 171 4.74 6.84 5.94
N GLY A 172 3.42 6.67 6.02
CA GLY A 172 2.42 7.73 5.92
C GLY A 172 1.67 7.96 7.24
N ASN A 173 0.39 8.29 7.12
CA ASN A 173 -0.50 8.57 8.24
C ASN A 173 -1.91 8.01 7.99
N ASP A 174 -2.71 7.95 9.04
CA ASP A 174 -4.04 7.31 9.05
C ASP A 174 -4.97 7.84 7.96
N VAL A 175 -4.94 9.14 7.71
CA VAL A 175 -5.76 9.78 6.68
C VAL A 175 -5.31 9.38 5.29
N ILE A 176 -4.00 9.32 5.06
CA ILE A 176 -3.45 8.91 3.77
C ILE A 176 -3.75 7.43 3.49
N TYR A 177 -3.69 6.53 4.48
CA TYR A 177 -4.07 5.13 4.27
C TYR A 177 -5.55 4.97 3.87
N GLN A 178 -6.44 5.70 4.53
CA GLN A 178 -7.87 5.72 4.17
C GLN A 178 -8.09 6.25 2.75
N ARG A 179 -7.38 7.32 2.38
CA ARG A 179 -7.45 7.86 1.01
C ARG A 179 -6.85 6.92 -0.04
N ILE A 180 -5.82 6.14 0.30
CA ILE A 180 -5.28 5.09 -0.59
C ILE A 180 -6.39 4.08 -0.91
N TYR A 181 -7.13 3.60 0.09
CA TYR A 181 -8.27 2.71 -0.15
C TYR A 181 -9.38 3.39 -0.98
N ALA A 182 -9.72 4.64 -0.68
CA ALA A 182 -10.72 5.40 -1.44
C ALA A 182 -10.37 5.58 -2.92
N LEU A 183 -9.08 5.55 -3.26
CA LEU A 183 -8.56 5.62 -4.62
C LEU A 183 -8.28 4.23 -5.23
N ASP A 184 -8.86 3.16 -4.67
CA ASP A 184 -8.68 1.79 -5.17
C ASP A 184 -7.19 1.36 -5.16
N GLY A 185 -6.44 1.88 -4.19
CA GLY A 185 -5.04 1.53 -3.93
C GLY A 185 -4.89 0.49 -2.83
N VAL A 186 -3.65 0.06 -2.59
CA VAL A 186 -3.32 -1.01 -1.64
C VAL A 186 -2.44 -0.47 -0.52
N VAL A 187 -2.61 -0.97 0.70
CA VAL A 187 -1.66 -0.70 1.80
C VAL A 187 -1.04 -2.01 2.27
N ALA A 188 0.27 -2.02 2.38
CA ALA A 188 1.07 -3.10 2.94
C ALA A 188 1.73 -2.59 4.22
N PRO A 189 1.15 -2.86 5.40
CA PRO A 189 1.72 -2.35 6.63
C PRO A 189 3.13 -2.89 6.86
N ARG A 190 3.97 -2.10 7.52
CA ARG A 190 5.28 -2.57 7.95
C ARG A 190 5.11 -3.80 8.84
N THR A 191 6.00 -4.78 8.68
CA THR A 191 6.05 -5.93 9.57
C THR A 191 6.29 -5.49 11.01
N ALA A 192 5.56 -6.11 11.93
CA ALA A 192 5.73 -5.94 13.38
C ALA A 192 5.62 -7.31 14.06
N ASN A 193 5.83 -7.36 15.38
CA ASN A 193 5.46 -8.56 16.14
C ASN A 193 3.98 -8.89 15.86
N ALA A 194 3.62 -10.16 16.00
CA ALA A 194 2.33 -10.64 15.52
C ALA A 194 1.11 -9.99 16.19
N THR A 195 1.23 -9.56 17.46
CA THR A 195 0.18 -8.82 18.16
C THR A 195 -0.05 -7.44 17.53
N THR A 196 1.01 -6.69 17.29
CA THR A 196 0.92 -5.36 16.71
C THR A 196 0.47 -5.41 15.24
N PHE A 197 0.96 -6.38 14.48
CA PHE A 197 0.52 -6.53 13.09
C PHE A 197 -0.93 -7.00 12.99
N SER A 198 -1.43 -7.84 13.91
CA SER A 198 -2.85 -8.21 13.90
C SER A 198 -3.77 -7.03 14.25
N ASP A 199 -3.33 -6.10 15.11
CA ASP A 199 -4.04 -4.83 15.34
C ASP A 199 -4.05 -3.96 14.07
N SER A 200 -2.91 -3.86 13.38
CA SER A 200 -2.83 -3.14 12.09
C SER A 200 -3.77 -3.76 11.04
N TRP A 201 -3.79 -5.10 10.92
CA TRP A 201 -4.70 -5.80 10.02
C TRP A 201 -6.16 -5.44 10.28
N ALA A 202 -6.60 -5.52 11.54
CA ALA A 202 -7.98 -5.18 11.92
C ALA A 202 -8.32 -3.72 11.57
N GLN A 203 -7.39 -2.79 11.82
CA GLN A 203 -7.56 -1.37 11.50
C GLN A 203 -7.65 -1.12 9.99
N HIS A 204 -6.71 -1.67 9.21
CA HIS A 204 -6.70 -1.54 7.75
C HIS A 204 -7.94 -2.17 7.10
N LYS A 205 -8.41 -3.31 7.63
CA LYS A 205 -9.66 -3.93 7.20
C LYS A 205 -10.86 -3.03 7.44
N ALA A 206 -10.93 -2.37 8.60
CA ALA A 206 -11.98 -1.41 8.91
C ALA A 206 -11.90 -0.16 8.00
N TRP A 207 -10.71 0.37 7.76
CA TRP A 207 -10.52 1.51 6.85
C TRP A 207 -10.90 1.18 5.41
N ALA A 208 -10.51 0.02 4.90
CA ALA A 208 -10.92 -0.43 3.57
C ALA A 208 -12.43 -0.60 3.48
N ALA A 209 -13.05 -1.26 4.46
CA ALA A 209 -14.51 -1.43 4.50
C ALA A 209 -15.28 -0.09 4.52
N ALA A 210 -14.72 0.94 5.15
CA ALA A 210 -15.35 2.25 5.27
C ALA A 210 -15.09 3.16 4.05
N ASN A 211 -13.93 3.07 3.41
CA ASN A 211 -13.47 4.07 2.44
C ASN A 211 -13.32 3.53 1.02
N ALA A 212 -13.07 2.23 0.84
CA ALA A 212 -12.81 1.67 -0.48
C ALA A 212 -14.08 1.69 -1.35
N PRO A 213 -13.93 1.78 -2.69
CA PRO A 213 -15.08 1.73 -3.58
C PRO A 213 -15.85 0.41 -3.46
N LYS A 214 -17.14 0.45 -3.82
CA LYS A 214 -17.96 -0.77 -3.86
C LYS A 214 -17.30 -1.81 -4.76
N GLY A 215 -17.24 -3.06 -4.28
CA GLY A 215 -16.62 -4.16 -5.01
C GLY A 215 -15.10 -4.24 -4.83
N TYR A 216 -14.49 -3.42 -3.97
CA TYR A 216 -13.10 -3.57 -3.58
C TYR A 216 -12.90 -4.91 -2.88
N ASP A 217 -12.03 -5.75 -3.45
CA ASP A 217 -11.62 -7.01 -2.84
C ASP A 217 -10.49 -6.74 -1.84
N PHE A 218 -10.74 -6.99 -0.56
CA PHE A 218 -9.75 -6.68 0.47
C PHE A 218 -8.72 -7.80 0.59
N GLY A 219 -7.46 -7.39 0.56
CA GLY A 219 -6.31 -8.24 0.80
C GLY A 219 -5.17 -7.38 1.33
N LEU A 220 -4.43 -7.92 2.29
CA LEU A 220 -3.41 -7.17 3.03
C LEU A 220 -2.02 -7.78 2.81
N GLY A 221 -1.19 -7.08 2.03
CA GLY A 221 0.23 -7.39 1.94
C GLY A 221 0.99 -6.97 3.21
N TYR A 222 2.32 -7.14 3.19
CA TYR A 222 3.20 -6.59 4.23
C TYR A 222 4.48 -6.03 3.62
N GLY A 223 5.03 -5.00 4.26
CA GLY A 223 6.33 -4.41 3.93
C GLY A 223 7.38 -4.78 4.96
N ALA A 224 8.37 -5.59 4.59
CA ALA A 224 9.41 -5.99 5.53
C ALA A 224 10.37 -4.84 5.90
N ASP A 225 10.52 -3.84 5.02
CA ASP A 225 11.44 -2.68 5.13
C ASP A 225 12.78 -3.03 5.83
N THR A 226 13.40 -4.12 5.37
CA THR A 226 14.58 -4.67 6.01
C THR A 226 15.83 -4.08 5.37
N ASN A 227 16.40 -3.06 6.01
CA ASN A 227 17.53 -2.30 5.47
C ASN A 227 18.61 -1.98 6.51
N GLY A 228 18.53 -2.58 7.71
CA GLY A 228 19.51 -2.38 8.80
C GLY A 228 19.26 -1.15 9.67
N LEU A 229 18.42 -0.19 9.23
CA LEU A 229 17.82 0.82 10.10
C LEU A 229 16.47 0.34 10.64
N GLY A 230 15.75 -0.40 9.81
CA GLY A 230 14.52 -1.10 10.14
C GLY A 230 14.76 -2.46 10.77
N GLY A 231 14.30 -2.66 12.01
CA GLY A 231 14.32 -3.96 12.68
C GLY A 231 13.27 -4.93 12.12
N GLN A 232 13.53 -6.23 12.27
CA GLN A 232 12.56 -7.28 12.00
C GLN A 232 11.62 -7.50 13.19
N PRO A 233 10.43 -8.11 12.99
CA PRO A 233 9.55 -8.50 14.08
C PRO A 233 10.25 -9.29 15.19
N GLY A 234 10.18 -8.78 16.41
CA GLY A 234 10.52 -9.56 17.61
C GLY A 234 9.48 -10.64 17.91
N PRO A 235 9.78 -11.54 18.87
CA PRO A 235 8.80 -12.51 19.36
C PRO A 235 7.59 -11.83 19.98
N ARG A 236 6.46 -12.52 20.00
CA ARG A 236 5.24 -12.03 20.66
C ARG A 236 5.45 -11.95 22.18
N SER A 237 5.03 -10.84 22.78
CA SER A 237 5.15 -10.65 24.23
C SER A 237 4.01 -11.36 24.96
N LYS A 238 4.36 -12.22 25.93
CA LYS A 238 3.42 -12.95 26.82
C LYS A 238 2.25 -13.63 26.06
N PRO A 239 2.54 -14.48 25.05
CA PRO A 239 1.50 -15.16 24.29
C PRO A 239 0.65 -16.10 25.18
N ARG A 240 -0.68 -16.12 25.01
CA ARG A 240 -1.54 -17.14 25.67
C ARG A 240 -1.26 -18.52 25.08
N THR A 241 -1.09 -18.59 23.76
CA THR A 241 -0.68 -19.80 23.03
C THR A 241 0.60 -19.54 22.24
N LYS A 242 1.65 -20.32 22.51
CA LYS A 242 2.91 -20.27 21.73
C LYS A 242 2.80 -21.12 20.47
N LEU A 243 3.49 -20.72 19.40
CA LEU A 243 3.65 -21.57 18.23
C LEU A 243 4.48 -22.81 18.59
N ALA A 244 3.92 -24.01 18.38
CA ALA A 244 4.55 -25.27 18.76
C ALA A 244 5.08 -26.01 17.54
N TYR A 245 6.34 -26.46 17.47
CA TYR A 245 6.88 -27.12 16.27
C TYR A 245 6.74 -28.65 16.30
N PRO A 246 5.67 -29.26 15.74
CA PRO A 246 5.58 -30.72 15.67
C PRO A 246 6.64 -31.29 14.73
N GLN A 247 7.14 -32.50 15.01
CA GLN A 247 8.09 -33.19 14.13
C GLN A 247 7.55 -33.40 12.70
N ALA A 248 6.24 -33.62 12.57
CA ALA A 248 5.58 -33.76 11.29
C ALA A 248 5.54 -32.45 10.48
N GLY A 249 5.72 -31.29 11.13
CA GLY A 249 5.48 -29.97 10.55
C GLY A 249 3.99 -29.62 10.41
N TRP A 250 3.70 -28.52 9.73
CA TRP A 250 2.35 -28.07 9.37
C TRP A 250 2.24 -27.87 7.86
N ARG A 251 1.05 -28.12 7.32
CA ARG A 251 0.73 -27.85 5.92
C ARG A 251 0.65 -26.35 5.69
N ALA A 252 1.33 -25.86 4.66
CA ALA A 252 1.10 -24.51 4.18
C ALA A 252 -0.34 -24.41 3.63
N PRO A 253 -1.01 -23.27 3.81
CA PRO A 253 -2.38 -23.06 3.32
C PRO A 253 -2.46 -23.03 1.78
N ILE A 254 -1.34 -22.77 1.12
CA ILE A 254 -1.20 -22.76 -0.34
C ILE A 254 0.04 -23.55 -0.76
N GLY A 255 0.09 -23.99 -2.02
CA GLY A 255 1.28 -24.60 -2.63
C GLY A 255 1.56 -26.05 -2.23
N GLY A 256 0.76 -26.68 -1.35
CA GLY A 256 0.84 -28.12 -1.05
C GLY A 256 2.09 -28.56 -0.29
N VAL A 257 2.87 -27.62 0.27
CA VAL A 257 4.11 -27.91 1.00
C VAL A 257 3.88 -28.12 2.50
N THR A 258 4.78 -28.86 3.15
CA THR A 258 4.81 -28.99 4.62
C THR A 258 5.98 -28.17 5.16
N LEU A 259 5.67 -27.17 5.97
CA LEU A 259 6.66 -26.33 6.64
C LEU A 259 7.05 -26.98 7.98
N ARG A 260 8.34 -26.92 8.31
CA ARG A 260 8.91 -27.40 9.56
C ARG A 260 9.72 -26.27 10.19
N GLN A 261 10.09 -26.44 11.46
CA GLN A 261 10.96 -25.48 12.14
C GLN A 261 12.21 -25.22 11.30
N GLN A 262 12.48 -23.94 11.01
CA GLN A 262 13.60 -23.57 10.17
C GLN A 262 14.91 -23.89 10.88
N ARG A 263 15.83 -24.53 10.15
CA ARG A 263 17.19 -24.84 10.62
C ARG A 263 18.19 -24.42 9.56
N SER A 264 19.19 -23.64 9.97
CA SER A 264 20.36 -23.32 9.15
C SER A 264 21.62 -23.81 9.85
N GLY A 265 22.29 -24.78 9.25
CA GLY A 265 23.42 -25.48 9.86
C GLY A 265 23.07 -26.09 11.22
N LEU A 266 23.75 -25.63 12.26
CA LEU A 266 23.53 -26.11 13.64
C LEU A 266 22.46 -25.31 14.39
N LYS A 267 21.99 -24.17 13.86
CA LYS A 267 21.00 -23.31 14.51
C LYS A 267 19.59 -23.66 14.05
N SER A 268 18.75 -24.06 14.99
CA SER A 268 17.29 -24.06 14.83
C SER A 268 16.74 -22.72 15.27
N PHE A 269 15.86 -22.14 14.47
CA PHE A 269 15.21 -20.88 14.75
C PHE A 269 13.82 -21.12 15.34
N ASP A 270 13.51 -20.42 16.42
CA ASP A 270 12.23 -20.51 17.11
C ASP A 270 11.62 -19.12 17.17
N ILE A 271 10.53 -18.87 16.44
CA ILE A 271 9.89 -17.55 16.41
C ILE A 271 9.47 -17.04 17.79
N ASN A 272 9.16 -17.92 18.75
CA ASN A 272 8.77 -17.53 20.10
C ASN A 272 9.92 -16.92 20.90
N ARG A 273 11.17 -17.18 20.49
CA ARG A 273 12.40 -16.68 21.13
C ARG A 273 13.11 -15.68 20.23
N ASP A 274 13.29 -16.04 18.98
CA ASP A 274 14.16 -15.37 18.02
C ASP A 274 13.40 -14.32 17.19
N GLY A 275 12.06 -14.35 17.19
CA GLY A 275 11.25 -13.56 16.27
C GLY A 275 11.56 -13.90 14.80
N VAL A 276 11.37 -12.94 13.90
CA VAL A 276 11.72 -13.06 12.49
C VAL A 276 13.20 -12.71 12.31
N ALA A 277 14.08 -13.61 12.76
CA ALA A 277 15.52 -13.37 12.70
C ALA A 277 16.11 -13.36 11.28
N GLN A 278 15.39 -13.93 10.30
CA GLN A 278 15.77 -14.00 8.88
C GLN A 278 14.51 -14.25 8.02
N TYR A 279 14.55 -13.92 6.73
CA TYR A 279 13.39 -13.95 5.81
C TYR A 279 12.63 -15.28 5.77
N GLY A 280 13.33 -16.41 5.89
CA GLY A 280 12.71 -17.74 5.95
C GLY A 280 11.84 -17.99 7.18
N MET A 281 11.84 -17.09 8.18
CA MET A 281 10.93 -17.15 9.35
C MET A 281 9.57 -16.49 9.08
N PHE A 282 9.35 -15.87 7.90
CA PHE A 282 8.04 -15.29 7.61
C PHE A 282 6.93 -16.35 7.53
N ALA A 283 7.25 -17.59 7.17
CA ALA A 283 6.29 -18.69 7.22
C ALA A 283 5.79 -18.96 8.65
N ASP A 284 6.71 -18.97 9.61
CA ASP A 284 6.44 -19.08 11.05
C ASP A 284 5.66 -17.86 11.56
N TRP A 285 5.98 -16.66 11.05
CA TRP A 285 5.28 -15.42 11.38
C TRP A 285 3.83 -15.44 10.93
N TYR A 286 3.52 -15.97 9.74
CA TYR A 286 2.12 -16.18 9.31
C TYR A 286 1.34 -17.10 10.25
N GLN A 287 1.97 -18.11 10.84
CA GLN A 287 1.32 -18.96 11.84
C GLN A 287 1.14 -18.19 13.16
N GLU A 288 2.14 -17.43 13.58
CA GLU A 288 2.07 -16.61 14.80
C GLU A 288 1.00 -15.50 14.69
N LEU A 289 0.82 -14.92 13.51
CA LEU A 289 -0.25 -13.95 13.22
C LEU A 289 -1.63 -14.54 13.42
N GLN A 290 -1.83 -15.79 13.02
CA GLN A 290 -3.11 -16.47 13.23
C GLN A 290 -3.41 -16.62 14.72
N LEU A 291 -2.42 -17.05 15.51
CA LEU A 291 -2.56 -17.18 16.97
C LEU A 291 -2.83 -15.82 17.63
N ALA A 292 -2.12 -14.77 17.21
CA ALA A 292 -2.32 -13.42 17.73
C ALA A 292 -3.73 -12.88 17.39
N ALA A 293 -4.22 -13.14 16.18
CA ALA A 293 -5.56 -12.74 15.76
C ALA A 293 -6.66 -13.55 16.46
N ASP A 294 -6.47 -14.86 16.69
CA ASP A 294 -7.40 -15.66 17.51
C ASP A 294 -7.51 -15.13 18.95
N GLU A 295 -6.43 -14.58 19.50
CA GLU A 295 -6.42 -14.03 20.85
C GLU A 295 -7.07 -12.64 20.95
N LYS A 296 -6.84 -11.74 19.98
CA LYS A 296 -7.31 -10.35 20.05
C LYS A 296 -8.54 -10.03 19.21
N HIS A 297 -8.70 -10.71 18.08
CA HIS A 297 -9.62 -10.34 17.01
C HIS A 297 -10.55 -11.51 16.64
N ALA A 298 -10.87 -12.37 17.61
CA ALA A 298 -11.78 -13.50 17.43
C ALA A 298 -13.15 -13.07 16.88
N ALA A 299 -13.66 -11.91 17.32
CA ALA A 299 -14.92 -11.34 16.82
C ALA A 299 -14.87 -10.94 15.33
N GLN A 300 -13.66 -10.77 14.77
CA GLN A 300 -13.42 -10.47 13.35
C GLN A 300 -13.02 -11.72 12.55
N GLY A 301 -13.21 -12.92 13.11
CA GLY A 301 -12.87 -14.20 12.49
C GLY A 301 -11.46 -14.72 12.79
N GLY A 302 -10.70 -14.01 13.63
CA GLY A 302 -9.42 -14.47 14.19
C GLY A 302 -8.40 -14.87 13.12
N GLY A 303 -7.69 -15.97 13.38
CA GLY A 303 -6.59 -16.46 12.56
C GLY A 303 -7.01 -16.80 11.13
N LYS A 304 -8.19 -17.40 10.95
CA LYS A 304 -8.68 -17.73 9.61
C LYS A 304 -8.91 -16.48 8.74
N ALA A 305 -9.44 -15.42 9.33
CA ALA A 305 -9.74 -14.18 8.61
C ALA A 305 -8.46 -13.43 8.22
N ILE A 306 -7.49 -13.25 9.14
CA ILE A 306 -6.23 -12.60 8.80
C ILE A 306 -5.45 -13.40 7.76
N LEU A 307 -5.45 -14.73 7.85
CA LEU A 307 -4.77 -15.57 6.87
C LEU A 307 -5.39 -15.42 5.48
N ALA A 308 -6.72 -15.45 5.38
CA ALA A 308 -7.42 -15.26 4.10
C ALA A 308 -7.10 -13.89 3.48
N ASP A 309 -7.21 -12.81 4.25
CA ASP A 309 -6.92 -11.45 3.77
C ASP A 309 -5.44 -11.31 3.36
N MET A 310 -4.51 -11.92 4.10
CA MET A 310 -3.09 -11.86 3.75
C MET A 310 -2.73 -12.69 2.52
N LEU A 311 -3.36 -13.84 2.32
CA LEU A 311 -3.22 -14.63 1.10
C LEU A 311 -3.81 -13.89 -0.10
N ASN A 312 -4.88 -13.12 0.10
CA ASN A 312 -5.49 -12.28 -0.92
C ASN A 312 -4.67 -11.03 -1.27
N GLY A 313 -3.69 -10.65 -0.42
CA GLY A 313 -2.84 -9.47 -0.67
C GLY A 313 -2.06 -9.52 -1.99
N ALA A 314 -1.76 -10.71 -2.51
CA ALA A 314 -1.14 -10.86 -3.82
C ALA A 314 -2.10 -10.49 -4.96
N GLU A 315 -3.38 -10.89 -4.85
CA GLU A 315 -4.41 -10.59 -5.84
C GLU A 315 -4.76 -9.10 -5.86
N THR A 316 -4.82 -8.45 -4.69
CA THR A 316 -5.06 -7.00 -4.60
C THR A 316 -3.91 -6.19 -5.17
N TYR A 317 -2.65 -6.60 -4.88
CA TYR A 317 -1.48 -5.99 -5.51
C TYR A 317 -1.48 -6.19 -7.02
N LEU A 318 -1.72 -7.41 -7.51
CA LEU A 318 -1.75 -7.72 -8.94
C LEU A 318 -2.83 -6.90 -9.64
N SER A 319 -4.03 -6.84 -9.06
CA SER A 319 -5.15 -6.06 -9.57
C SER A 319 -4.82 -4.58 -9.69
N MET A 320 -4.25 -3.97 -8.64
CA MET A 320 -3.81 -2.57 -8.65
C MET A 320 -2.69 -2.32 -9.68
N TRP A 321 -1.73 -3.23 -9.81
CA TRP A 321 -0.64 -3.13 -10.77
C TRP A 321 -1.16 -3.18 -12.22
N GLU A 322 -2.01 -4.14 -12.54
CA GLU A 322 -2.57 -4.28 -13.88
C GLU A 322 -3.42 -3.07 -14.29
N ARG A 323 -4.19 -2.46 -13.37
CA ARG A 323 -4.89 -1.19 -13.66
C ARG A 323 -3.94 -0.05 -14.04
N GLY A 324 -2.76 -0.03 -13.43
CA GLY A 324 -1.73 0.95 -13.74
C GLY A 324 -1.09 0.72 -15.12
N VAL A 325 -0.82 -0.54 -15.46
CA VAL A 325 -0.08 -0.91 -16.69
C VAL A 325 -1.01 -1.02 -17.89
N TYR A 326 -2.05 -1.83 -17.77
CA TYR A 326 -2.96 -2.24 -18.84
C TYR A 326 -4.26 -1.45 -18.88
N GLY A 327 -4.62 -0.79 -17.77
CA GLY A 327 -5.89 -0.09 -17.62
C GLY A 327 -6.98 -0.96 -17.02
N ALA A 328 -8.07 -0.32 -16.60
CA ALA A 328 -9.21 -0.99 -15.97
C ALA A 328 -10.33 -1.24 -16.98
N ASN A 329 -11.02 -2.37 -16.84
CA ASN A 329 -12.31 -2.62 -17.48
C ASN A 329 -13.43 -2.52 -16.44
N ASP A 330 -13.95 -1.31 -16.28
CA ASP A 330 -15.07 -1.02 -15.40
C ASP A 330 -16.36 -1.20 -16.19
N CYS A 331 -17.32 -2.00 -15.72
CA CYS A 331 -18.66 -2.06 -16.33
C CYS A 331 -19.30 -0.65 -16.44
N VAL A 332 -19.18 0.02 -17.58
CA VAL A 332 -19.79 1.33 -17.90
C VAL A 332 -20.74 1.15 -19.10
N ARG A 333 -21.61 2.12 -19.40
CA ARG A 333 -22.63 2.02 -20.47
C ARG A 333 -22.52 3.08 -21.56
N ASP A 334 -21.46 3.88 -21.54
CA ASP A 334 -21.27 5.03 -22.43
C ASP A 334 -20.51 4.68 -23.72
N GLY A 335 -20.31 3.39 -24.00
CA GLY A 335 -19.54 2.90 -25.14
C GLY A 335 -18.04 2.77 -24.88
N SER A 336 -17.56 3.02 -23.65
CA SER A 336 -16.18 2.72 -23.24
C SER A 336 -15.93 1.23 -22.94
N MET A 337 -16.95 0.39 -23.06
CA MET A 337 -16.87 -1.05 -22.78
C MET A 337 -16.26 -1.83 -23.93
N PRO A 338 -15.45 -2.88 -23.63
CA PRO A 338 -15.08 -3.85 -24.64
C PRO A 338 -16.32 -4.51 -25.24
N GLN A 339 -16.35 -4.58 -26.57
CA GLN A 339 -17.37 -5.33 -27.29
C GLN A 339 -17.00 -6.81 -27.26
N LEU A 340 -17.99 -7.70 -27.35
CA LEU A 340 -17.73 -9.14 -27.43
C LEU A 340 -16.81 -9.49 -28.62
N GLU A 341 -16.88 -8.73 -29.70
CA GLU A 341 -15.99 -8.89 -30.86
C GLU A 341 -14.54 -8.49 -30.56
N ASP A 342 -14.30 -7.50 -29.70
CA ASP A 342 -12.95 -7.13 -29.25
C ASP A 342 -12.32 -8.29 -28.45
N LEU A 343 -13.10 -8.92 -27.57
CA LEU A 343 -12.66 -10.09 -26.81
C LEU A 343 -12.32 -11.26 -27.72
N HIS A 344 -13.15 -11.53 -28.73
CA HIS A 344 -12.87 -12.57 -29.72
C HIS A 344 -11.62 -12.25 -30.56
N ALA A 345 -11.42 -10.99 -30.93
CA ALA A 345 -10.22 -10.56 -31.64
C ALA A 345 -8.95 -10.70 -30.79
N ALA A 346 -9.07 -10.59 -29.47
CA ALA A 346 -7.97 -10.80 -28.52
C ALA A 346 -7.72 -12.28 -28.18
N LEU A 347 -8.59 -13.22 -28.57
CA LEU A 347 -8.33 -14.65 -28.39
C LEU A 347 -7.08 -15.07 -29.16
N GLY A 348 -6.32 -16.01 -28.60
CA GLY A 348 -5.02 -16.43 -29.13
C GLY A 348 -3.85 -15.53 -28.74
N LEU A 349 -4.08 -14.41 -28.06
CA LEU A 349 -3.01 -13.65 -27.41
C LEU A 349 -2.61 -14.32 -26.09
N ASN A 350 -1.34 -14.15 -25.72
CA ASN A 350 -0.90 -14.46 -24.36
C ASN A 350 -1.53 -13.47 -23.34
N VAL A 351 -1.43 -13.76 -22.04
CA VAL A 351 -2.02 -12.93 -20.98
C VAL A 351 -1.65 -11.45 -21.13
N GLU A 352 -0.38 -11.11 -21.35
CA GLU A 352 0.04 -9.71 -21.51
C GLU A 352 -0.57 -9.03 -22.74
N GLY A 353 -0.59 -9.70 -23.89
CA GLY A 353 -1.22 -9.19 -25.10
C GLY A 353 -2.73 -9.02 -24.94
N PHE A 354 -3.38 -9.97 -24.27
CA PHE A 354 -4.80 -9.91 -23.95
C PHE A 354 -5.13 -8.74 -23.03
N LEU A 355 -4.40 -8.59 -21.91
CA LEU A 355 -4.55 -7.47 -20.97
C LEU A 355 -4.24 -6.13 -21.64
N THR A 356 -3.23 -6.07 -22.52
CA THR A 356 -2.93 -4.85 -23.28
C THR A 356 -4.09 -4.43 -24.19
N ALA A 357 -4.79 -5.41 -24.78
CA ALA A 357 -5.92 -5.14 -25.66
C ALA A 357 -7.19 -4.74 -24.89
N ILE A 358 -7.49 -5.42 -23.78
CA ILE A 358 -8.82 -5.38 -23.13
C ILE A 358 -8.79 -4.76 -21.73
N GLY A 359 -7.62 -4.64 -21.12
CA GLY A 359 -7.43 -4.17 -19.75
C GLY A 359 -7.52 -5.28 -18.72
N GLN A 360 -7.36 -4.91 -17.45
CA GLN A 360 -7.48 -5.82 -16.30
C GLN A 360 -8.89 -6.45 -16.23
N PRO A 361 -9.01 -7.74 -15.89
CA PRO A 361 -10.30 -8.34 -15.55
C PRO A 361 -10.90 -7.77 -14.26
N SER A 362 -12.22 -7.89 -14.16
CA SER A 362 -13.00 -7.52 -12.97
C SER A 362 -12.92 -8.55 -11.84
N SER A 363 -12.59 -9.81 -12.15
CA SER A 363 -12.32 -10.88 -11.18
C SER A 363 -11.49 -11.98 -11.86
N ARG A 364 -10.69 -12.70 -11.07
CA ARG A 364 -9.94 -13.91 -11.47
C ARG A 364 -10.41 -15.15 -10.70
N ASP A 365 -11.61 -15.12 -10.14
CA ASP A 365 -12.13 -16.22 -9.34
C ASP A 365 -12.21 -17.51 -10.17
N GLY A 366 -11.79 -18.61 -9.55
CA GLY A 366 -11.77 -19.93 -10.18
C GLY A 366 -10.67 -20.05 -11.23
N SER A 367 -11.04 -20.32 -12.48
CA SER A 367 -10.12 -20.65 -13.58
C SER A 367 -10.31 -19.80 -14.83
N ALA A 368 -10.95 -18.63 -14.69
CA ALA A 368 -11.21 -17.73 -15.80
C ALA A 368 -11.08 -16.27 -15.37
N TYR A 369 -10.80 -15.41 -16.34
CA TYR A 369 -10.80 -13.97 -16.15
C TYR A 369 -12.19 -13.45 -16.51
N ARG A 370 -12.81 -12.75 -15.57
CA ARG A 370 -14.16 -12.21 -15.74
C ARG A 370 -14.13 -10.82 -16.30
N TYR A 371 -14.88 -10.62 -17.38
CA TYR A 371 -15.08 -9.33 -18.00
C TYR A 371 -16.55 -9.02 -18.17
N CYS A 372 -16.79 -7.72 -18.26
CA CYS A 372 -18.06 -7.15 -18.65
C CYS A 372 -17.88 -6.70 -20.09
N ALA A 373 -18.82 -7.07 -20.95
CA ALA A 373 -18.77 -6.79 -22.38
C ALA A 373 -20.14 -6.33 -22.87
N GLN A 374 -20.19 -5.62 -23.99
CA GLN A 374 -21.46 -5.25 -24.61
C GLN A 374 -21.84 -6.27 -25.70
N GLY A 375 -23.09 -6.75 -25.63
CA GLY A 375 -23.69 -7.61 -26.64
C GLY A 375 -24.09 -6.84 -27.89
N LYS A 376 -24.46 -7.57 -28.96
CA LYS A 376 -24.91 -6.97 -30.24
C LYS A 376 -26.21 -6.16 -30.11
N ASP A 377 -26.99 -6.44 -29.08
CA ASP A 377 -28.19 -5.73 -28.67
C ASP A 377 -27.88 -4.44 -27.87
N GLY A 378 -26.61 -4.19 -27.55
CA GLY A 378 -26.18 -3.07 -26.74
C GLY A 378 -26.29 -3.32 -25.23
N GLU A 379 -26.76 -4.49 -24.81
CA GLU A 379 -26.91 -4.82 -23.39
C GLU A 379 -25.60 -5.35 -22.80
N PRO A 380 -25.27 -4.99 -21.55
CA PRO A 380 -24.09 -5.51 -20.87
C PRO A 380 -24.28 -7.00 -20.56
N THR A 381 -23.27 -7.79 -20.90
CA THR A 381 -23.15 -9.21 -20.59
C THR A 381 -21.87 -9.50 -19.83
N VAL A 382 -21.90 -10.53 -19.00
CA VAL A 382 -20.74 -10.99 -18.23
C VAL A 382 -20.17 -12.22 -18.90
N VAL A 383 -18.87 -12.20 -19.13
CA VAL A 383 -18.17 -13.28 -19.83
C VAL A 383 -16.94 -13.73 -19.08
N ASP A 384 -16.71 -15.03 -19.11
CA ASP A 384 -15.51 -15.68 -18.63
C ASP A 384 -14.57 -15.92 -19.81
N VAL A 385 -13.34 -15.43 -19.70
CA VAL A 385 -12.24 -15.72 -20.63
C VAL A 385 -11.34 -16.77 -20.02
N GLN A 386 -11.17 -17.88 -20.74
CA GLN A 386 -10.32 -18.99 -20.30
C GLN A 386 -8.92 -18.84 -20.86
N PHE A 387 -7.93 -19.24 -20.06
CA PHE A 387 -6.54 -19.30 -20.47
C PHE A 387 -6.03 -20.73 -20.35
N ASP A 388 -5.22 -21.16 -21.31
CA ASP A 388 -4.51 -22.44 -21.23
C ASP A 388 -3.30 -22.35 -20.29
N THR A 389 -2.59 -23.47 -20.11
CA THR A 389 -1.39 -23.54 -19.25
C THR A 389 -0.20 -22.74 -19.78
N ALA A 390 -0.21 -22.33 -21.05
CA ALA A 390 0.77 -21.43 -21.63
C ALA A 390 0.39 -19.95 -21.45
N GLY A 391 -0.78 -19.67 -20.85
CA GLY A 391 -1.31 -18.33 -20.68
C GLY A 391 -1.89 -17.74 -21.98
N THR A 392 -2.30 -18.57 -22.93
CA THR A 392 -2.97 -18.12 -24.15
C THR A 392 -4.48 -18.10 -23.93
N ALA A 393 -5.13 -16.99 -24.28
CA ALA A 393 -6.59 -16.88 -24.22
C ALA A 393 -7.22 -17.87 -25.21
N SER A 394 -7.95 -18.86 -24.70
CA SER A 394 -8.41 -20.02 -25.47
C SER A 394 -9.91 -20.04 -25.75
N GLY A 395 -10.69 -19.20 -25.05
CA GLY A 395 -12.13 -19.12 -25.29
C GLY A 395 -12.82 -18.05 -24.44
N VAL A 396 -14.00 -17.63 -24.92
CA VAL A 396 -14.93 -16.75 -24.21
C VAL A 396 -16.27 -17.47 -24.10
N ARG A 397 -16.90 -17.39 -22.93
CA ARG A 397 -18.23 -17.96 -22.69
C ARG A 397 -19.05 -17.04 -21.78
N PRO A 398 -20.39 -17.10 -21.83
CA PRO A 398 -21.22 -16.44 -20.83
C PRO A 398 -20.83 -16.91 -19.41
N ALA A 399 -20.72 -15.98 -18.48
CA ALA A 399 -20.48 -16.33 -17.08
C ALA A 399 -21.70 -17.07 -16.51
N VAL A 400 -21.42 -18.04 -15.64
CA VAL A 400 -22.46 -18.92 -15.05
C VAL A 400 -23.25 -18.18 -13.95
N ASP A 401 -22.71 -17.06 -13.48
CA ASP A 401 -23.26 -16.11 -12.50
C ASP A 401 -23.08 -14.66 -13.00
N ALA A 402 -24.14 -13.84 -12.90
CA ALA A 402 -24.13 -12.48 -13.45
C ALA A 402 -23.42 -11.44 -12.55
N SER A 403 -22.72 -11.85 -11.50
CA SER A 403 -22.02 -10.93 -10.60
C SER A 403 -20.71 -10.43 -11.21
N VAL A 404 -20.71 -9.15 -11.58
CA VAL A 404 -19.48 -8.37 -11.76
C VAL A 404 -19.36 -7.41 -10.58
N HIS A 405 -18.21 -7.44 -9.91
CA HIS A 405 -17.84 -6.36 -9.02
C HIS A 405 -17.33 -5.21 -9.88
N ALA A 406 -18.20 -4.25 -10.19
CA ALA A 406 -17.77 -3.03 -10.85
C ALA A 406 -16.78 -2.31 -9.92
N ALA A 407 -15.54 -2.10 -10.38
CA ALA A 407 -14.56 -1.28 -9.67
C ALA A 407 -15.01 0.20 -9.74
N GLY A 408 -15.91 0.56 -8.82
CA GLY A 408 -16.59 1.84 -8.81
C GLY A 408 -15.59 3.00 -8.68
N VAL A 409 -15.65 3.94 -9.60
CA VAL A 409 -15.28 5.33 -9.29
C VAL A 409 -16.51 6.17 -9.59
N THR A 410 -17.41 6.22 -8.62
CA THR A 410 -18.28 7.39 -8.49
C THR A 410 -17.41 8.51 -7.95
N ALA A 411 -17.17 9.54 -8.76
CA ALA A 411 -16.59 10.79 -8.26
C ALA A 411 -17.48 11.29 -7.09
N PRO A 412 -16.92 11.70 -5.94
CA PRO A 412 -17.71 12.44 -4.97
C PRO A 412 -18.21 13.71 -5.64
N ALA A 413 -19.47 14.07 -5.39
CA ALA A 413 -20.07 15.28 -5.91
C ALA A 413 -19.20 16.49 -5.54
N ILE A 414 -18.77 17.25 -6.56
CA ILE A 414 -18.09 18.53 -6.37
C ILE A 414 -19.13 19.49 -5.77
N VAL A 415 -19.07 19.71 -4.45
CA VAL A 415 -19.76 20.84 -3.83
C VAL A 415 -18.85 22.04 -4.01
N GLY A 416 -19.13 22.84 -5.04
CA GLY A 416 -18.48 24.14 -5.22
C GLY A 416 -18.86 25.10 -4.07
N PRO A 417 -18.02 26.10 -3.76
CA PRO A 417 -18.32 27.06 -2.71
C PRO A 417 -19.58 27.84 -3.06
N ALA A 418 -20.55 27.87 -2.14
CA ALA A 418 -21.72 28.71 -2.24
C ALA A 418 -21.27 30.18 -2.25
N THR A 419 -21.32 30.82 -3.42
CA THR A 419 -21.30 32.28 -3.51
C THR A 419 -22.67 32.79 -3.09
N GLY A 420 -22.80 33.26 -1.85
CA GLY A 420 -23.93 34.05 -1.38
C GLY A 420 -23.53 35.53 -1.37
N GLY A 421 -24.28 36.35 -2.10
CA GLY A 421 -24.21 37.81 -2.05
C GLY A 421 -25.06 38.44 -0.96
#